data_AF-A0A7C7CU36-F1
#
_entry.id   AF-A0A7C7CU36-F1
#
_cell.length_a   1.000
_cell.length_b   1.000
_cell.length_c   1.000
_cell.angle_alpha   90.00
_cell.angle_beta   90.00
_cell.angle_gamma   90.00
#
_symmetry.space_group_name_H-M   'P 1'
#
loop_
_entity.id
_entity.type
_entity.pdbx_description
1 polymer ?
#
loop_
_entity_poly.entity_id
_entity_poly.type
_entity_poly.pdbx_seq_one_letter_code
_entity_poly.pdbx_strand_id
1 'polypeptide(L)'
;MEKEKSRFLKNAAGTIYDSQTSLTWMANDSRIDLGKDVSWDEIEEYAEDMNGKSFGGHSDWRMPSGQEALSLFDKNKLNKDFKGGDIHLDSIFSPGAGNTTWTSETRGREAQIIFYINGLPYWYGKDDKTLSHSVRLIRRD
;
A
#
# COMPACT_ATOMS: atom_id res chain seq x y z
N MET A 1 27.81 15.26 13.98
CA MET A 1 26.52 15.20 13.27
C MET A 1 26.15 13.75 13.14
N GLU A 2 25.21 13.29 13.97
CA GLU A 2 24.57 12.00 13.76
C GLU A 2 23.79 12.09 12.45
N LYS A 3 24.07 11.19 11.50
CA LYS A 3 23.19 11.02 10.34
C LYS A 3 21.88 10.46 10.88
N GLU A 4 20.78 11.19 10.70
CA GLU A 4 19.45 10.62 10.92
C GLU A 4 19.34 9.31 10.15
N LYS A 5 18.96 8.25 10.86
CA LYS A 5 18.77 6.94 10.27
C LYS A 5 17.49 6.99 9.42
N SER A 6 17.60 6.71 8.12
CA SER A 6 16.44 6.67 7.22
C SER A 6 15.39 5.70 7.76
N ARG A 7 14.15 6.15 7.92
CA ARG A 7 13.01 5.31 8.33
C ARG A 7 12.85 4.10 7.41
N PHE A 8 12.89 4.37 6.11
CA PHE A 8 12.65 3.38 5.07
C PHE A 8 13.96 2.92 4.42
N LEU A 9 14.07 1.62 4.20
CA LEU A 9 15.21 0.97 3.56
C LEU A 9 14.71 0.09 2.40
N LYS A 10 14.89 0.58 1.17
CA LYS A 10 14.53 -0.16 -0.06
C LYS A 10 15.65 -1.10 -0.46
N ASN A 11 15.31 -2.34 -0.80
CA ASN A 11 16.27 -3.30 -1.35
C ASN A 11 16.14 -3.46 -2.87
N ALA A 12 17.10 -4.17 -3.47
CA ALA A 12 17.10 -4.45 -4.91
C ALA A 12 15.96 -5.39 -5.36
N ALA A 13 15.32 -6.09 -4.42
CA ALA A 13 14.21 -7.00 -4.69
C ALA A 13 12.84 -6.30 -4.73
N GLY A 14 12.82 -4.97 -4.55
CA GLY A 14 11.59 -4.17 -4.64
C GLY A 14 10.76 -4.15 -3.36
N THR A 15 11.34 -4.52 -2.21
CA THR A 15 10.71 -4.37 -0.90
C THR A 15 11.33 -3.21 -0.12
N ILE A 16 10.56 -2.67 0.83
CA ILE A 16 10.92 -1.51 1.63
C ILE A 16 10.67 -1.85 3.10
N TYR A 17 11.74 -1.97 3.87
CA TYR A 17 11.67 -2.15 5.31
C TYR A 17 11.42 -0.79 5.99
N ASP A 18 10.40 -0.72 6.84
CA ASP A 18 10.08 0.42 7.69
C ASP A 18 10.59 0.16 9.12
N SER A 19 11.67 0.83 9.49
CA SER A 19 12.30 0.68 10.81
C SER A 19 11.48 1.21 11.99
N GLN A 20 10.46 2.04 11.76
CA GLN A 20 9.59 2.53 12.84
C GLN A 20 8.51 1.51 13.20
N THR A 21 7.95 0.83 12.19
CA THR A 21 6.86 -0.14 12.39
C THR A 21 7.36 -1.59 12.41
N SER A 22 8.61 -1.82 11.99
CA SER A 22 9.17 -3.16 11.77
C SER A 22 8.34 -3.97 10.77
N LEU A 23 7.84 -3.30 9.75
CA LEU A 23 7.04 -3.89 8.67
C LEU A 23 7.80 -3.76 7.35
N THR A 24 7.60 -4.73 6.47
CA THR A 24 8.15 -4.69 5.13
C THR A 24 7.01 -4.50 4.14
N TRP A 25 7.16 -3.49 3.29
CA TRP A 25 6.18 -3.08 2.28
C TRP A 25 6.67 -3.44 0.88
N MET A 26 5.76 -3.74 -0.03
CA MET A 26 6.09 -3.72 -1.44
C MET A 26 6.33 -2.27 -1.90
N ALA A 27 7.35 -2.04 -2.73
CA ALA A 27 7.62 -0.71 -3.26
C ALA A 27 6.53 -0.25 -4.25
N ASN A 28 6.03 -1.19 -5.04
CA ASN A 28 4.88 -1.01 -5.91
C ASN A 28 3.60 -1.35 -5.15
N ASP A 29 2.48 -0.77 -5.55
CA ASP A 29 1.15 -1.22 -5.18
C ASP A 29 0.50 -1.99 -6.34
N SER A 30 -0.69 -2.54 -6.11
CA SER A 30 -1.43 -3.27 -7.14
C SER A 30 -1.70 -2.44 -8.39
N ARG A 31 -1.81 -1.10 -8.26
CA ARG A 31 -2.04 -0.23 -9.42
C ARG A 31 -0.85 -0.20 -10.35
N ILE A 32 0.37 -0.11 -9.82
CA ILE A 32 1.58 -0.15 -10.63
C ILE A 32 1.75 -1.53 -11.26
N ASP A 33 1.57 -2.60 -10.47
CA ASP A 33 1.84 -3.96 -10.93
C ASP A 33 0.81 -4.47 -11.95
N LEU A 34 -0.47 -4.13 -11.76
CA LEU A 34 -1.58 -4.62 -12.60
C LEU A 34 -2.04 -3.61 -13.66
N GLY A 35 -1.62 -2.35 -13.55
CA GLY A 35 -2.06 -1.27 -14.45
C GLY A 35 -3.53 -0.83 -14.26
N LYS A 36 -4.25 -1.42 -13.30
CA LYS A 36 -5.65 -1.11 -12.97
C LYS A 36 -5.85 -1.06 -11.45
N ASP A 37 -6.91 -0.39 -11.02
CA ASP A 37 -7.39 -0.49 -9.64
C ASP A 37 -8.07 -1.86 -9.43
N VAL A 38 -8.10 -2.34 -8.19
CA VAL A 38 -8.67 -3.64 -7.83
C VAL A 38 -9.90 -3.49 -6.94
N SER A 39 -10.91 -4.32 -7.18
CA SER A 39 -12.03 -4.48 -6.25
C SER A 39 -11.57 -5.20 -4.97
N TRP A 40 -12.39 -5.14 -3.91
CA TRP A 40 -11.99 -5.70 -2.62
C TRP A 40 -11.68 -7.22 -2.68
N ASP A 41 -12.46 -7.99 -3.44
CA ASP A 41 -12.23 -9.44 -3.59
C ASP A 41 -10.99 -9.77 -4.45
N GLU A 42 -10.61 -8.90 -5.40
CA GLU A 42 -9.42 -9.11 -6.25
C GLU A 42 -8.10 -8.93 -5.47
N ILE A 43 -8.16 -8.42 -4.24
CA ILE A 43 -6.95 -8.19 -3.42
C ILE A 43 -6.36 -9.50 -2.92
N GLU A 44 -7.20 -10.46 -2.55
CA GLU A 44 -6.73 -11.77 -2.10
C GLU A 44 -6.02 -12.49 -3.24
N GLU A 45 -6.59 -12.47 -4.45
CA GLU A 45 -5.95 -13.01 -5.66
C GLU A 45 -4.59 -12.34 -5.94
N TYR A 46 -4.50 -11.01 -5.80
CA TYR A 46 -3.23 -10.30 -5.96
C TYR A 46 -2.20 -10.71 -4.88
N ALA A 47 -2.61 -10.85 -3.63
CA ALA A 47 -1.72 -11.30 -2.56
C ALA A 47 -1.25 -12.74 -2.78
N GLU A 48 -2.15 -13.65 -3.17
CA GLU A 48 -1.83 -15.03 -3.52
C GLU A 48 -0.84 -15.12 -4.70
N ASP A 49 -1.03 -14.30 -5.73
CA ASP A 49 -0.10 -14.23 -6.87
C ASP A 49 1.31 -13.77 -6.45
N MET A 50 1.40 -12.70 -5.64
CA MET A 50 2.69 -12.22 -5.12
C MET A 50 3.36 -13.25 -4.20
N ASN A 51 2.56 -13.99 -3.42
CA ASN A 51 3.04 -15.06 -2.54
C ASN A 51 3.52 -16.28 -3.33
N GLY A 52 2.79 -16.71 -4.35
CA GLY A 52 3.17 -17.81 -5.23
C GLY A 52 4.45 -17.52 -6.00
N LYS A 53 4.70 -16.25 -6.34
CA LYS A 53 5.96 -15.78 -6.96
C LYS A 53 7.11 -15.61 -5.97
N SER A 54 6.86 -15.75 -4.67
CA SER A 54 7.82 -15.42 -3.62
C SER A 54 8.41 -14.02 -3.80
N PHE A 55 7.57 -13.01 -4.07
CA PHE A 55 8.04 -11.65 -4.36
C PHE A 55 8.96 -11.14 -3.24
N GLY A 56 10.10 -10.59 -3.62
CA GLY A 56 11.10 -10.14 -2.65
C GLY A 56 11.77 -11.25 -1.85
N GLY A 57 11.58 -12.52 -2.21
CA GLY A 57 12.00 -13.69 -1.42
C GLY A 57 11.01 -14.11 -0.34
N HIS A 58 9.76 -13.62 -0.39
CA HIS A 58 8.76 -13.79 0.66
C HIS A 58 7.41 -14.22 0.11
N SER A 59 6.65 -14.98 0.91
CA SER A 59 5.40 -15.63 0.50
C SER A 59 4.24 -15.44 1.51
N ASP A 60 4.31 -14.38 2.31
CA ASP A 60 3.43 -14.01 3.41
C ASP A 60 2.92 -12.56 3.28
N TRP A 61 2.86 -12.04 2.05
CA TRP A 61 2.26 -10.76 1.71
C TRP A 61 0.76 -10.78 1.99
N ARG A 62 0.27 -9.71 2.59
CA ARG A 62 -1.15 -9.52 2.93
C ARG A 62 -1.58 -8.07 2.74
N MET A 63 -2.90 -7.86 2.75
CA MET A 63 -3.49 -6.53 2.88
C MET A 63 -3.07 -5.88 4.21
N PRO A 64 -2.83 -4.55 4.23
CA PRO A 64 -2.55 -3.85 5.49
C PRO A 64 -3.82 -3.66 6.34
N SER A 65 -3.64 -3.46 7.63
CA SER A 65 -4.64 -2.77 8.46
C SER A 65 -4.64 -1.27 8.18
N GLY A 66 -5.68 -0.58 8.60
CA GLY A 66 -5.90 0.84 8.44
C GLY A 66 -4.86 1.64 9.20
N GLN A 67 -4.45 1.19 10.38
CA GLN A 67 -3.37 1.81 11.13
C GLN A 67 -2.02 1.64 10.44
N GLU A 68 -1.75 0.46 9.87
CA GLU A 68 -0.53 0.22 9.08
C GLU A 68 -0.52 1.08 7.82
N ALA A 69 -1.62 1.12 7.07
CA ALA A 69 -1.76 1.96 5.88
C ALA A 69 -1.59 3.45 6.21
N LEU A 70 -2.26 3.93 7.26
CA LEU A 70 -2.15 5.32 7.72
C LEU A 70 -0.71 5.67 8.15
N SER A 71 0.06 4.71 8.66
CA SER A 71 1.46 4.95 9.06
C SER A 71 2.37 5.38 7.91
N LEU A 72 1.99 5.10 6.65
CA LEU A 72 2.71 5.54 5.46
C LEU A 72 2.44 6.99 5.08
N PHE A 73 1.31 7.56 5.51
CA PHE A 73 0.95 8.94 5.22
C PHE A 73 1.85 9.90 6.01
N ASP A 74 2.50 10.83 5.30
CA ASP A 74 3.24 11.93 5.90
C ASP A 74 3.06 13.19 5.06
N LYS A 75 2.35 14.17 5.61
CA LYS A 75 2.04 15.46 4.96
C LYS A 75 3.26 16.23 4.47
N ASN A 76 4.45 15.96 5.01
CA ASN A 76 5.69 16.62 4.61
C ASN A 76 6.43 15.89 3.49
N LYS A 77 5.92 14.72 3.10
CA LYS A 77 6.42 13.92 1.99
C LYS A 77 5.52 14.10 0.77
N LEU A 78 6.10 13.85 -0.39
CA LEU A 78 5.45 14.02 -1.67
C LEU A 78 5.89 12.92 -2.63
N ASN A 79 4.90 12.30 -3.26
CA ASN A 79 5.06 11.36 -4.36
C ASN A 79 3.96 11.59 -5.38
N LYS A 80 4.01 10.91 -6.53
CA LYS A 80 3.05 11.05 -7.62
C LYS A 80 2.15 9.83 -7.73
N ASP A 81 0.85 10.06 -7.86
CA ASP A 81 -0.09 9.00 -8.22
C ASP A 81 -0.04 8.68 -9.73
N PHE A 82 -0.78 7.67 -10.16
CA PHE A 82 -0.88 7.24 -11.56
C PHE A 82 -1.43 8.29 -12.54
N LYS A 83 -2.06 9.37 -12.04
CA LYS A 83 -2.54 10.52 -12.83
C LYS A 83 -1.56 11.71 -12.79
N GLY A 84 -0.45 11.59 -12.07
CA GLY A 84 0.49 12.68 -11.82
C GLY A 84 0.05 13.64 -10.71
N GLY A 85 -1.01 13.31 -9.98
CA GLY A 85 -1.48 14.03 -8.80
C GLY A 85 -0.54 13.83 -7.61
N ASP A 86 -0.56 14.78 -6.69
CA ASP A 86 0.26 14.74 -5.49
C ASP A 86 -0.37 13.85 -4.40
N ILE A 87 0.44 12.96 -3.85
CA ILE A 87 0.10 12.12 -2.69
C ILE A 87 1.20 12.23 -1.63
N HIS A 88 0.81 12.12 -0.37
CA HIS A 88 1.68 12.30 0.79
C HIS A 88 2.30 10.99 1.25
N LEU A 89 3.16 10.44 0.39
CA LEU A 89 3.99 9.27 0.65
C LEU A 89 5.46 9.64 0.47
N ASP A 90 6.34 8.92 1.16
CA ASP A 90 7.78 9.05 0.93
C ASP A 90 8.14 8.66 -0.52
N SER A 91 9.08 9.39 -1.14
CA SER A 91 9.48 9.18 -2.54
C SER A 91 10.29 7.89 -2.75
N ILE A 92 10.62 7.17 -1.68
CA ILE A 92 11.20 5.83 -1.75
C ILE A 92 10.24 4.80 -2.37
N PHE A 93 8.93 5.01 -2.19
CA PHE A 93 7.89 4.23 -2.87
C PHE A 93 7.86 4.59 -4.35
N SER A 94 7.51 3.62 -5.20
CA SER A 94 7.49 3.84 -6.64
C SER A 94 6.42 4.90 -7.01
N PRO A 95 6.76 5.88 -7.87
CA PRO A 95 5.79 6.84 -8.38
C PRO A 95 4.79 6.12 -9.31
N GLY A 96 3.61 6.71 -9.47
CA GLY A 96 2.53 6.11 -10.27
C GLY A 96 1.62 5.18 -9.48
N ALA A 97 1.71 5.17 -8.15
CA ALA A 97 0.84 4.39 -7.28
C ALA A 97 -0.61 4.89 -7.35
N GLY A 98 -1.54 4.10 -6.85
CA GLY A 98 -2.87 4.59 -6.50
C GLY A 98 -2.79 5.66 -5.40
N ASN A 99 -3.78 6.54 -5.38
CA ASN A 99 -3.92 7.58 -4.36
C ASN A 99 -4.62 7.09 -3.09
N THR A 100 -4.96 5.80 -3.04
CA THR A 100 -5.68 5.13 -1.96
C THR A 100 -5.03 3.79 -1.66
N THR A 101 -5.32 3.17 -0.51
CA THR A 101 -5.07 1.74 -0.31
C THR A 101 -6.26 1.10 0.38
N TRP A 102 -6.68 -0.06 -0.09
CA TRP A 102 -7.56 -0.94 0.67
C TRP A 102 -6.90 -1.42 1.96
N THR A 103 -7.76 -1.72 2.94
CA THR A 103 -7.37 -2.16 4.28
C THR A 103 -8.27 -3.32 4.73
N SER A 104 -7.77 -4.10 5.69
CA SER A 104 -8.45 -5.30 6.20
C SER A 104 -9.63 -4.97 7.14
N GLU A 105 -9.82 -3.71 7.51
CA GLU A 105 -10.92 -3.25 8.33
C GLU A 105 -12.23 -3.32 7.56
N THR A 106 -13.19 -4.01 8.15
CA THR A 106 -14.53 -4.17 7.59
C THR A 106 -15.59 -3.75 8.60
N ARG A 107 -16.73 -3.25 8.10
CA ARG A 107 -17.94 -3.02 8.90
C ARG A 107 -19.17 -3.44 8.08
N GLY A 108 -19.79 -4.55 8.46
CA GLY A 108 -20.86 -5.15 7.68
C GLY A 108 -20.40 -5.47 6.25
N ARG A 109 -21.02 -4.80 5.26
CA ARG A 109 -20.70 -4.98 3.83
C ARG A 109 -19.66 -3.99 3.29
N GLU A 110 -19.09 -3.15 4.15
CA GLU A 110 -18.09 -2.16 3.75
C GLU A 110 -16.69 -2.57 4.19
N ALA A 111 -15.68 -2.13 3.43
CA ALA A 111 -14.27 -2.16 3.78
C ALA A 111 -13.70 -0.74 3.78
N GLN A 112 -12.67 -0.53 4.61
CA GLN A 112 -12.01 0.76 4.71
C GLN A 112 -10.91 0.91 3.65
N ILE A 113 -10.75 2.14 3.18
CA ILE A 113 -9.55 2.59 2.45
C ILE A 113 -8.93 3.79 3.16
N ILE A 114 -7.63 3.98 2.98
CA ILE A 114 -6.93 5.22 3.36
C ILE A 114 -6.62 6.02 2.09
N PHE A 115 -6.96 7.32 2.06
CA PHE A 115 -6.52 8.23 1.01
C PHE A 115 -5.17 8.86 1.35
N TYR A 116 -4.19 8.72 0.46
CA TYR A 116 -2.88 9.35 0.65
C TYR A 116 -2.84 10.83 0.25
N ILE A 117 -3.93 11.37 -0.29
CA ILE A 117 -4.07 12.82 -0.54
C ILE A 117 -4.28 13.59 0.77
N ASN A 118 -4.95 13.00 1.77
CA ASN A 118 -5.32 13.70 3.00
C ASN A 118 -5.16 12.87 4.29
N GLY A 119 -4.78 11.60 4.19
CA GLY A 119 -4.58 10.70 5.31
C GLY A 119 -5.89 10.25 5.98
N LEU A 120 -7.04 10.42 5.32
CA LEU A 120 -8.34 10.12 5.92
C LEU A 120 -8.84 8.72 5.51
N PRO A 121 -9.49 8.00 6.45
CA PRO A 121 -10.17 6.76 6.15
C PRO A 121 -11.56 7.00 5.53
N TYR A 122 -11.93 6.17 4.56
CA TYR A 122 -13.26 6.12 3.96
C TYR A 122 -13.74 4.68 3.87
N TRP A 123 -15.06 4.49 3.76
CA TRP A 123 -15.68 3.17 3.75
C TRP A 123 -16.46 2.99 2.46
N TYR A 124 -16.26 1.86 1.80
CA TYR A 124 -16.88 1.53 0.52
C TYR A 124 -17.41 0.11 0.55
N GLY A 125 -18.50 -0.14 -0.18
CA GLY A 125 -19.11 -1.47 -0.29
C GLY A 125 -18.17 -2.46 -0.95
N LYS A 126 -17.92 -3.61 -0.29
CA LYS A 126 -17.06 -4.68 -0.81
C LYS A 126 -17.64 -5.34 -2.06
N ASP A 127 -18.97 -5.41 -2.12
CA ASP A 127 -19.72 -6.05 -3.21
C ASP A 127 -19.86 -5.13 -4.44
N ASP A 128 -19.50 -3.86 -4.34
CA ASP A 128 -19.62 -2.90 -5.44
C ASP A 128 -18.40 -2.98 -6.36
N LYS A 129 -18.54 -3.76 -7.43
CA LYS A 129 -17.50 -3.94 -8.46
C LYS A 129 -17.22 -2.70 -9.31
N THR A 130 -18.00 -1.63 -9.15
CA THR A 130 -17.73 -0.34 -9.81
C THR A 130 -16.75 0.52 -8.99
N LEU A 131 -16.52 0.15 -7.73
CA LEU A 131 -15.59 0.80 -6.81
C LEU A 131 -14.32 -0.03 -6.70
N SER A 132 -13.26 0.47 -7.30
CA SER A 132 -11.93 -0.15 -7.25
C SER A 132 -10.91 0.86 -6.72
N HIS A 133 -9.98 0.36 -5.91
CA HIS A 133 -8.87 1.12 -5.33
C HIS A 133 -7.61 0.29 -5.41
N SER A 134 -6.44 0.88 -5.20
CA SER A 134 -5.20 0.10 -5.15
C SER A 134 -4.99 -0.52 -3.77
N VAL A 135 -4.00 -1.41 -3.66
CA VAL A 135 -3.54 -1.93 -2.37
C VAL A 135 -2.03 -2.08 -2.39
N ARG A 136 -1.36 -1.59 -1.34
CA ARG A 136 0.06 -1.89 -1.12
C ARG A 136 0.19 -2.99 -0.10
N LEU A 137 0.62 -4.17 -0.55
CA LEU A 137 0.79 -5.30 0.34
C LEU A 137 1.94 -5.08 1.32
N ILE A 138 1.75 -5.68 2.48
CA ILE A 138 2.64 -5.60 3.62
C ILE A 138 2.91 -7.01 4.14
N ARG A 139 4.03 -7.17 4.82
CA ARG A 139 4.36 -8.35 5.61
C ARG A 139 5.07 -7.93 6.90
N ARG A 140 5.12 -8.85 7.86
CA ARG A 140 5.88 -8.70 9.09
C ARG A 140 7.10 -9.62 9.03
N ASP A 141 8.26 -9.09 9.38
CA ASP A 141 9.48 -9.88 9.52
C ASP A 141 9.49 -10.72 10.82
#